data_AF-A0A5D6VVF8-F1
#
_entry.id   AF-A0A5D6VVF8-F1
#
_cell.length_a   1.000
_cell.length_b   1.000
_cell.length_c   1.000
_cell.angle_alpha   90.00
_cell.angle_beta   90.00
_cell.angle_gamma   90.00
#
_symmetry.space_group_name_H-M   'P 1'
#
loop_
_entity.id
_entity.type
_entity.pdbx_description
1 polymer ?
#
loop_
_entity_poly.entity_id
_entity_poly.type
_entity_poly.pdbx_seq_one_letter_code
_entity_poly.pdbx_strand_id
1 'polypeptide(L)'
;MNALNPDLGMYVAEQTLIKRFKISDKERSKLWELADFCKLEPEDSKRYQTFLSLQRYKINMAVVDIVMMGLTQEMKDFVIAKYRDEKSFHRISMELFVCEATLHKWNKFILQSIATMSSYNLTEEDIYRPNVVRNMIHLLDMRINTFCKAEKLKYNQMWLDSLVDKRRRYRRLLETLMEVQGAFKTAAAEDKDYVRYQVINEKIRHHNENVSQIAGRCGVSLATVHKHLKSYFDVVQKYIA
;
A
#
# COMPACT_ATOMS: atom_id res chain seq x y z
N MET A 1 27.03 6.56 -22.24
CA MET A 1 26.59 7.34 -21.07
C MET A 1 25.07 7.19 -20.97
N ASN A 2 24.60 6.30 -20.10
CA ASN A 2 23.16 6.16 -19.86
C ASN A 2 22.73 7.34 -19.00
N ALA A 3 21.93 8.25 -19.57
CA ALA A 3 21.26 9.28 -18.80
C ALA A 3 20.45 8.58 -17.70
N LEU A 4 20.88 8.77 -16.44
CA LEU A 4 20.13 8.40 -15.25
C LEU A 4 18.84 9.22 -15.27
N ASN A 5 17.80 8.68 -15.92
CA ASN A 5 16.46 9.21 -15.79
C ASN A 5 16.13 9.09 -14.29
N PRO A 6 15.96 10.20 -13.56
CA PRO A 6 15.64 10.13 -12.15
C PRO A 6 14.32 9.37 -12.01
N ASP A 7 14.29 8.36 -11.16
CA ASP A 7 13.05 7.69 -10.81
C ASP A 7 12.18 8.69 -10.02
N LEU A 8 11.34 9.42 -10.76
CA LEU A 8 10.47 10.46 -10.23
C LEU A 8 9.56 9.91 -9.12
N GLY A 9 9.17 8.63 -9.20
CA GLY A 9 8.36 7.97 -8.19
C GLY A 9 9.11 7.85 -6.85
N MET A 10 10.36 7.40 -6.91
CA MET A 10 11.22 7.29 -5.73
C MET A 10 11.54 8.65 -5.10
N TYR A 11 11.80 9.67 -5.93
CA TYR A 11 12.02 11.03 -5.45
C TYR A 11 10.76 11.59 -4.75
N VAL A 12 9.58 11.44 -5.36
CA VAL A 12 8.31 11.90 -4.77
C VAL A 12 8.00 11.14 -3.47
N ALA A 13 8.29 9.84 -3.42
CA ALA A 13 8.15 9.04 -2.21
C ALA A 13 9.04 9.56 -1.08
N GLU A 14 10.31 9.88 -1.39
CA GLU A 14 11.25 10.43 -0.43
C GLU A 14 10.79 11.79 0.10
N GLN A 15 10.39 12.70 -0.78
CA GLN A 15 9.85 14.01 -0.37
C GLN A 15 8.57 13.87 0.46
N THR A 16 7.74 12.89 0.16
CA THR A 16 6.53 12.60 0.93
C THR A 16 6.87 12.13 2.35
N LEU A 17 7.88 11.26 2.48
CA LEU A 17 8.36 10.77 3.77
C LEU A 17 9.01 11.88 4.60
N ILE A 18 9.84 12.73 3.99
CA ILE A 18 10.41 13.92 4.64
C ILE A 18 9.30 14.84 5.16
N LYS A 19 8.31 15.16 4.32
CA LYS A 19 7.17 16.02 4.71
C LYS A 19 6.35 15.44 5.87
N ARG A 20 6.26 14.11 5.98
CA ARG A 20 5.53 13.44 7.06
C ARG A 20 6.13 13.70 8.44
N PHE A 21 7.44 13.94 8.53
CA PHE A 21 8.14 14.22 9.80
C PHE A 21 8.39 15.71 10.06
N LYS A 22 8.27 16.58 9.04
CA LYS A 22 8.47 18.02 9.18
C LYS A 22 7.28 18.79 9.75
N ILE A 23 6.06 18.28 9.61
CA ILE A 23 4.83 19.00 9.97
C ILE A 23 4.25 18.41 11.27
N SER A 24 3.98 19.28 12.24
CA SER A 24 3.37 18.89 13.52
C SER A 24 1.90 18.49 13.36
N ASP A 25 1.37 17.72 14.32
CA ASP A 25 -0.05 17.31 14.32
C ASP A 25 -1.00 18.52 14.31
N LYS A 26 -0.65 19.58 15.05
CA LYS A 26 -1.43 20.81 15.09
C LYS A 26 -1.49 21.50 13.72
N GLU A 27 -0.37 21.56 13.01
CA GLU A 27 -0.33 22.12 11.65
C GLU A 27 -1.10 21.25 10.68
N ARG A 28 -1.01 19.92 10.80
CA ARG A 28 -1.81 18.99 9.98
C ARG A 28 -3.31 19.20 10.17
N SER A 29 -3.78 19.39 11.41
CA SER A 29 -5.19 19.69 11.68
C SER A 29 -5.64 20.99 11.01
N LYS A 30 -4.84 22.07 11.09
CA LYS A 30 -5.13 23.33 10.41
C LYS A 30 -5.19 23.18 8.89
N LEU A 31 -4.33 22.34 8.30
CA LEU A 31 -4.37 22.06 6.86
C LEU A 31 -5.66 21.32 6.46
N TRP A 32 -6.22 20.49 7.33
CA TRP A 32 -7.51 19.84 7.10
C TRP A 32 -8.69 20.81 7.20
N GLU A 33 -8.68 21.70 8.18
CA GLU A 33 -9.66 22.79 8.29
C GLU A 33 -9.64 23.68 7.04
N LEU A 34 -8.43 24.03 6.55
CA LEU A 34 -8.28 24.78 5.30
C LEU A 34 -8.81 24.00 4.09
N ALA A 35 -8.59 22.69 4.02
CA ALA A 35 -9.13 21.87 2.94
C ALA A 35 -10.67 21.88 2.94
N ASP A 36 -11.28 21.78 4.12
CA ASP A 36 -12.74 21.83 4.25
C ASP A 36 -13.29 23.20 3.87
N PHE A 37 -12.62 24.29 4.26
CA PHE A 37 -12.97 25.65 3.81
C PHE A 37 -12.87 25.81 2.29
N CYS A 38 -11.74 25.41 1.70
CA CYS A 38 -11.50 25.52 0.26
C CYS A 38 -12.48 24.69 -0.59
N LYS A 39 -13.12 23.67 -0.01
CA LYS A 39 -14.11 22.83 -0.68
C LYS A 39 -15.49 23.53 -0.82
N LEU A 40 -15.81 24.51 0.02
CA LEU A 40 -17.14 25.13 0.06
C LEU A 40 -17.47 25.97 -1.18
N GLU A 41 -16.45 26.45 -1.88
CA GLU A 41 -16.60 27.28 -3.08
C GLU A 41 -15.83 26.68 -4.26
N PRO A 42 -16.34 25.60 -4.88
CA PRO A 42 -15.65 24.91 -5.97
C PRO A 42 -15.59 25.73 -7.26
N GLU A 43 -16.38 26.80 -7.36
CA GLU A 43 -16.38 27.78 -8.46
C GLU A 43 -15.06 28.57 -8.54
N ASP A 44 -14.42 28.83 -7.38
CA ASP A 44 -13.14 29.52 -7.33
C ASP A 44 -12.02 28.54 -7.67
N SER A 45 -11.46 28.69 -8.88
CA SER A 45 -10.42 27.80 -9.38
C SER A 45 -9.19 27.74 -8.46
N LYS A 46 -8.85 28.84 -7.76
CA LYS A 46 -7.67 28.87 -6.88
C LYS A 46 -7.94 28.13 -5.59
N ARG A 47 -9.06 28.43 -4.91
CA ARG A 47 -9.46 27.71 -3.68
C ARG A 47 -9.57 26.21 -3.97
N TYR A 48 -10.20 25.85 -5.07
CA TYR A 48 -10.36 24.45 -5.40
C TYR A 48 -9.03 23.75 -5.77
N GLN A 49 -8.10 24.42 -6.46
CA GLN A 49 -6.73 23.91 -6.68
C GLN A 49 -5.98 23.68 -5.36
N THR A 50 -6.14 24.60 -4.40
CA THR A 50 -5.61 24.43 -3.05
C THR A 50 -6.23 23.22 -2.37
N PHE A 51 -7.56 23.04 -2.45
CA PHE A 51 -8.25 21.85 -1.95
C PHE A 51 -7.68 20.55 -2.55
N LEU A 52 -7.51 20.47 -3.87
CA LEU A 52 -6.94 19.29 -4.54
C LEU A 52 -5.51 18.98 -4.06
N SER A 53 -4.70 20.02 -3.86
CA SER A 53 -3.33 19.90 -3.38
C SER A 53 -3.30 19.37 -1.94
N LEU A 54 -4.19 19.89 -1.08
CA LEU A 54 -4.34 19.42 0.30
C LEU A 54 -4.89 17.99 0.36
N GLN A 55 -5.85 17.63 -0.50
CA GLN A 55 -6.33 16.25 -0.63
C GLN A 55 -5.20 15.30 -1.05
N ARG A 56 -4.36 15.69 -2.02
CA ARG A 56 -3.20 14.89 -2.40
C ARG A 56 -2.21 14.76 -1.24
N TYR A 57 -1.96 15.83 -0.49
CA TYR A 57 -1.15 15.78 0.71
C TYR A 57 -1.73 14.81 1.76
N LYS A 58 -3.05 14.82 1.98
CA LYS A 58 -3.75 13.89 2.90
C LYS A 58 -3.55 12.44 2.52
N ILE A 59 -3.78 12.12 1.25
CA ILE A 59 -3.58 10.78 0.70
C ILE A 59 -2.12 10.35 0.89
N ASN A 60 -1.17 11.23 0.57
CA ASN A 60 0.25 10.94 0.72
C ASN A 60 0.65 10.65 2.18
N MET A 61 0.11 11.37 3.16
CA MET A 61 0.35 11.07 4.59
C MET A 61 -0.24 9.71 4.98
N ALA A 62 -1.47 9.42 4.53
CA ALA A 62 -2.10 8.13 4.77
C ALA A 62 -1.28 6.97 4.17
N VAL A 63 -0.74 7.14 2.95
CA VAL A 63 0.16 6.17 2.32
C VAL A 63 1.37 5.89 3.20
N VAL A 64 2.04 6.94 3.70
CA VAL A 64 3.20 6.75 4.59
C VAL A 64 2.80 6.01 5.86
N ASP A 65 1.70 6.39 6.49
CA ASP A 65 1.23 5.74 7.72
C ASP A 65 0.91 4.25 7.48
N ILE A 66 0.29 3.91 6.35
CA ILE A 66 0.00 2.51 5.95
C ILE A 66 1.30 1.73 5.74
N VAL A 67 2.28 2.29 5.01
CA VAL A 67 3.57 1.63 4.79
C VAL A 67 4.29 1.41 6.12
N MET A 68 4.34 2.45 6.96
CA MET A 68 4.97 2.37 8.29
C MET A 68 4.35 1.28 9.17
N MET A 69 3.01 1.11 9.15
CA MET A 69 2.34 0.05 9.90
C MET A 69 2.81 -1.36 9.50
N GLY A 70 3.18 -1.56 8.23
CA GLY A 70 3.67 -2.84 7.71
C GLY A 70 5.15 -3.13 7.95
N LEU A 71 5.93 -2.16 8.42
CA LEU A 71 7.36 -2.33 8.67
C LEU A 71 7.66 -3.06 9.99
N THR A 72 8.79 -3.77 10.03
CA THR A 72 9.36 -4.28 11.29
C THR A 72 9.77 -3.13 12.21
N GLN A 73 9.98 -3.41 13.49
CA GLN A 73 10.39 -2.36 14.43
C GLN A 73 11.74 -1.73 14.04
N GLU A 74 12.73 -2.54 13.66
CA GLU A 74 14.04 -2.06 13.20
C GLU A 74 13.94 -1.14 11.97
N MET A 75 13.08 -1.49 11.00
CA MET A 75 12.83 -0.64 9.83
C MET A 75 12.13 0.67 10.21
N LYS A 76 11.21 0.66 11.18
CA LYS A 76 10.58 1.88 11.70
C LYS A 76 11.61 2.78 12.39
N ASP A 77 12.48 2.21 13.20
CA ASP A 77 13.54 2.93 13.90
C ASP A 77 14.53 3.54 12.91
N PHE A 78 14.89 2.80 11.85
CA PHE A 78 15.66 3.34 10.72
C PHE A 78 14.97 4.55 10.08
N VAL A 79 13.68 4.45 9.74
CA VAL A 79 12.94 5.57 9.11
C VAL A 79 12.94 6.80 10.00
N ILE A 80 12.65 6.62 11.29
CA ILE A 80 12.63 7.71 12.26
C ILE A 80 14.02 8.37 12.34
N ALA A 81 15.07 7.58 12.54
CA ALA A 81 16.43 8.07 12.65
C ALA A 81 16.88 8.82 11.38
N LYS A 82 16.50 8.31 10.20
CA LYS A 82 16.91 8.88 8.91
C LYS A 82 16.13 10.15 8.54
N TYR A 83 14.81 10.15 8.74
CA TYR A 83 13.91 11.17 8.17
C TYR A 83 13.36 12.16 9.19
N ARG A 84 13.30 11.80 10.48
CA ARG A 84 12.92 12.72 11.57
C ARG A 84 14.17 13.32 12.23
N ASP A 85 15.13 12.46 12.57
CA ASP A 85 16.32 12.85 13.34
C ASP A 85 17.52 13.19 12.43
N GLU A 86 17.34 13.10 11.09
CA GLU A 86 18.30 13.45 10.05
C GLU A 86 19.70 12.79 10.21
N LYS A 87 19.77 11.61 10.85
CA LYS A 87 21.03 10.90 11.06
C LYS A 87 21.61 10.35 9.75
N SER A 88 22.94 10.26 9.70
CA SER A 88 23.66 9.61 8.59
C SER A 88 23.50 8.09 8.62
N PHE A 89 23.62 7.43 7.47
CA PHE A 89 23.58 5.96 7.37
C PHE A 89 24.61 5.30 8.29
N HIS A 90 25.82 5.84 8.35
CA HIS A 90 26.88 5.36 9.25
C HIS A 90 26.46 5.37 10.72
N ARG A 91 25.90 6.49 11.19
CA ARG A 91 25.44 6.61 12.58
C ARG A 91 24.32 5.61 12.89
N ILE A 92 23.35 5.47 11.98
CA ILE A 92 22.25 4.53 12.16
C ILE A 92 22.75 3.08 12.15
N SER A 93 23.74 2.77 11.31
CA SER A 93 24.38 1.45 11.22
C SER A 93 24.99 1.03 12.56
N MET A 94 25.67 1.96 13.23
CA MET A 94 26.23 1.73 14.57
C MET A 94 25.14 1.59 15.64
N GLU A 95 24.09 2.41 15.60
CA GLU A 95 23.02 2.40 16.63
C GLU A 95 22.10 1.17 16.52
N LEU A 96 21.79 0.72 15.30
CA LEU A 96 20.92 -0.43 15.04
C LEU A 96 21.68 -1.74 14.84
N PHE A 97 23.02 -1.72 14.91
CA PHE A 97 23.90 -2.88 14.70
C PHE A 97 23.65 -3.62 13.36
N VAL A 98 23.35 -2.88 12.30
CA VAL A 98 23.14 -3.41 10.93
C VAL A 98 24.06 -2.73 9.94
N CYS A 99 24.54 -3.42 8.91
CA CYS A 99 25.43 -2.81 7.93
C CYS A 99 24.70 -1.78 7.03
N GLU A 100 25.44 -0.78 6.54
CA GLU A 100 24.89 0.27 5.67
C GLU A 100 24.23 -0.30 4.40
N ALA A 101 24.75 -1.40 3.86
CA ALA A 101 24.15 -2.08 2.70
C ALA A 101 22.71 -2.56 3.00
N THR A 102 22.45 -3.03 4.22
CA THR A 102 21.10 -3.42 4.67
C THR A 102 20.20 -2.19 4.80
N LEU A 103 20.72 -1.10 5.37
CA LEU A 103 19.98 0.16 5.47
C LEU A 103 19.59 0.71 4.08
N HIS A 104 20.49 0.65 3.09
CA HIS A 104 20.18 1.05 1.72
C HIS A 104 19.09 0.18 1.09
N LYS A 105 19.10 -1.14 1.35
CA LYS A 105 18.02 -2.04 0.90
C LYS A 105 16.69 -1.68 1.56
N TRP A 106 16.67 -1.44 2.86
CA TRP A 106 15.48 -1.00 3.58
C TRP A 106 14.96 0.32 3.01
N ASN A 107 15.84 1.31 2.82
CA ASN A 107 15.48 2.59 2.25
C ASN A 107 14.81 2.45 0.87
N LYS A 108 15.43 1.68 -0.02
CA LYS A 108 14.89 1.42 -1.35
C LYS A 108 13.54 0.73 -1.27
N PHE A 109 13.40 -0.30 -0.45
CA PHE A 109 12.15 -1.03 -0.25
C PHE A 109 11.01 -0.12 0.25
N ILE A 110 11.28 0.72 1.25
CA ILE A 110 10.30 1.64 1.83
C ILE A 110 9.85 2.68 0.80
N LEU A 111 10.81 3.32 0.13
CA LEU A 111 10.51 4.32 -0.90
C LEU A 111 9.73 3.72 -2.07
N GLN A 112 10.09 2.50 -2.51
CA GLN A 112 9.38 1.81 -3.57
C GLN A 112 7.95 1.43 -3.16
N SER A 113 7.75 1.03 -1.90
CA SER A 113 6.42 0.75 -1.34
C SER A 113 5.54 2.01 -1.32
N ILE A 114 6.10 3.15 -0.87
CA ILE A 114 5.40 4.45 -0.90
C ILE A 114 5.07 4.86 -2.34
N ALA A 115 6.02 4.73 -3.28
CA ALA A 115 5.82 5.11 -4.68
C ALA A 115 4.72 4.26 -5.36
N THR A 116 4.74 2.95 -5.12
CA THR A 116 3.76 1.99 -5.64
C THR A 116 2.37 2.31 -5.12
N MET A 117 2.25 2.52 -3.80
CA MET A 117 0.97 2.82 -3.16
C MET A 117 0.45 4.22 -3.53
N SER A 118 1.33 5.21 -3.68
CA SER A 118 0.99 6.57 -4.14
C SER A 118 0.45 6.62 -5.57
N SER A 119 0.75 5.59 -6.37
CA SER A 119 0.27 5.36 -7.73
C SER A 119 -0.98 4.48 -7.79
N TYR A 120 -1.51 4.10 -6.63
CA TYR A 120 -2.67 3.22 -6.46
C TYR A 120 -2.51 1.82 -7.07
N ASN A 121 -1.28 1.29 -7.04
CA ASN A 121 -0.97 -0.04 -7.55
C ASN A 121 -0.82 -1.03 -6.39
N LEU A 122 -1.31 -2.25 -6.61
CA LEU A 122 -0.98 -3.41 -5.78
C LEU A 122 0.09 -4.23 -6.50
N THR A 123 0.96 -4.87 -5.71
CA THR A 123 1.96 -5.81 -6.20
C THR A 123 1.43 -7.24 -6.14
N GLU A 124 2.14 -8.18 -6.76
CA GLU A 124 1.83 -9.61 -6.66
C GLU A 124 1.87 -10.12 -5.21
N GLU A 125 2.66 -9.52 -4.33
CA GLU A 125 2.73 -9.91 -2.92
C GLU A 125 1.48 -9.50 -2.14
N ASP A 126 0.77 -8.46 -2.60
CA ASP A 126 -0.37 -7.88 -1.89
C ASP A 126 -1.66 -8.71 -2.05
N ILE A 127 -1.69 -9.65 -3.01
CA ILE A 127 -2.84 -10.53 -3.23
C ILE A 127 -3.15 -11.45 -2.04
N TYR A 128 -2.23 -11.55 -1.09
CA TYR A 128 -2.37 -12.30 0.16
C TYR A 128 -2.54 -11.39 1.39
N ARG A 129 -2.66 -10.06 1.19
CA ARG A 129 -2.66 -9.07 2.28
C ARG A 129 -3.98 -8.28 2.32
N PRO A 130 -5.05 -8.81 2.94
CA PRO A 130 -6.37 -8.16 2.97
C PRO A 130 -6.35 -6.71 3.46
N ASN A 131 -5.48 -6.39 4.44
CA ASN A 131 -5.37 -5.05 4.98
C ASN A 131 -4.76 -4.06 3.96
N VAL A 132 -3.77 -4.50 3.17
CA VAL A 132 -3.19 -3.66 2.11
C VAL A 132 -4.23 -3.39 1.02
N VAL A 133 -4.98 -4.43 0.61
CA VAL A 133 -6.07 -4.28 -0.36
C VAL A 133 -7.15 -3.33 0.15
N ARG A 134 -7.59 -3.47 1.40
CA ARG A 134 -8.58 -2.57 2.03
C ARG A 134 -8.09 -1.13 2.09
N ASN A 135 -6.84 -0.93 2.51
CA ASN A 135 -6.22 0.39 2.57
C ASN A 135 -6.15 1.02 1.17
N MET A 136 -5.80 0.24 0.15
CA MET A 136 -5.78 0.70 -1.23
C MET A 136 -7.16 1.13 -1.74
N ILE A 137 -8.21 0.35 -1.43
CA ILE A 137 -9.61 0.72 -1.75
C ILE A 137 -9.97 2.04 -1.06
N HIS A 138 -9.58 2.24 0.20
CA HIS A 138 -9.83 3.48 0.92
C HIS A 138 -9.13 4.69 0.28
N LEU A 139 -7.86 4.55 -0.12
CA LEU A 139 -7.12 5.60 -0.82
C LEU A 139 -7.77 5.96 -2.17
N LEU A 140 -8.24 4.94 -2.91
CA LEU A 140 -8.99 5.15 -4.15
C LEU A 140 -10.33 5.84 -3.90
N ASP A 141 -11.07 5.44 -2.86
CA ASP A 141 -12.33 6.08 -2.48
C ASP A 141 -12.13 7.56 -2.12
N MET A 142 -11.09 7.88 -1.33
CA MET A 142 -10.73 9.28 -1.05
C MET A 142 -10.48 10.06 -2.36
N ARG A 143 -9.70 9.48 -3.28
CA ARG A 143 -9.35 10.15 -4.54
C ARG A 143 -10.56 10.32 -5.45
N ILE A 144 -11.34 9.27 -5.68
CA ILE A 144 -12.52 9.29 -6.57
C ILE A 144 -13.57 10.25 -6.03
N ASN A 145 -13.88 10.19 -4.73
CA ASN A 145 -14.89 11.04 -4.11
C ASN A 145 -14.52 12.53 -4.16
N THR A 146 -13.23 12.86 -4.30
CA THR A 146 -12.77 14.24 -4.49
C THR A 146 -13.25 14.80 -5.84
N PHE A 147 -13.25 13.98 -6.90
CA PHE A 147 -13.61 14.41 -8.27
C PHE A 147 -15.09 14.23 -8.58
N CYS A 148 -15.75 13.19 -8.06
CA CYS A 148 -17.20 13.00 -8.28
C CYS A 148 -18.07 14.13 -7.69
N LYS A 149 -17.55 14.88 -6.71
CA LYS A 149 -18.25 16.00 -6.08
C LYS A 149 -17.97 17.36 -6.74
N ALA A 150 -17.20 17.38 -7.82
CA ALA A 150 -16.79 18.61 -8.49
C ALA A 150 -17.14 18.55 -9.99
N GLU A 151 -18.41 18.80 -10.30
CA GLU A 151 -18.97 18.78 -11.66
C GLU A 151 -18.31 19.80 -12.61
N LYS A 152 -17.63 20.82 -12.06
CA LYS A 152 -17.13 21.98 -12.82
C LYS A 152 -15.65 21.91 -13.22
N LEU A 153 -14.95 20.84 -12.87
CA LEU A 153 -13.54 20.71 -13.21
C LEU A 153 -13.32 20.04 -14.56
N LYS A 154 -12.39 20.62 -15.31
CA LYS A 154 -11.72 19.90 -16.39
C LYS A 154 -10.68 18.96 -15.78
N TYR A 155 -11.02 17.69 -15.67
CA TYR A 155 -10.07 16.63 -15.37
C TYR A 155 -10.05 15.61 -16.50
N ASN A 156 -9.01 14.77 -16.53
CA ASN A 156 -8.92 13.67 -17.46
C ASN A 156 -9.92 12.58 -17.04
N GLN A 157 -11.04 12.47 -17.76
CA GLN A 157 -12.08 11.46 -17.48
C GLN A 157 -11.53 10.03 -17.58
N MET A 158 -10.70 9.74 -18.59
CA MET A 158 -10.08 8.41 -18.74
C MET A 158 -9.22 8.03 -17.54
N TRP A 159 -8.53 9.02 -16.94
CA TRP A 159 -7.77 8.79 -15.71
C TRP A 159 -8.69 8.48 -14.52
N LEU A 160 -9.81 9.21 -14.35
CA LEU A 160 -10.76 8.92 -13.28
C LEU A 160 -11.41 7.55 -13.46
N ASP A 161 -11.81 7.21 -14.69
CA ASP A 161 -12.38 5.91 -15.05
C ASP A 161 -11.38 4.78 -14.73
N SER A 162 -10.09 5.00 -14.98
CA SER A 162 -9.04 4.03 -14.62
C SER A 162 -8.94 3.78 -13.11
N LEU A 163 -9.16 4.82 -12.28
CA LEU A 163 -9.20 4.67 -10.82
C LEU A 163 -10.46 3.94 -10.36
N VAL A 164 -11.61 4.25 -10.97
CA VAL A 164 -12.88 3.56 -10.68
C VAL A 164 -12.78 2.08 -11.02
N ASP A 165 -12.17 1.75 -12.17
CA ASP A 165 -11.90 0.36 -12.55
C ASP A 165 -10.97 -0.34 -11.55
N LYS A 166 -9.82 0.28 -11.21
CA LYS A 166 -8.90 -0.27 -10.19
C LYS A 166 -9.62 -0.55 -8.87
N ARG A 167 -10.46 0.39 -8.40
CA ARG A 167 -11.24 0.21 -7.17
C ARG A 167 -12.17 -0.99 -7.27
N ARG A 168 -12.88 -1.16 -8.39
CA ARG A 168 -13.76 -2.31 -8.63
C ARG A 168 -12.96 -3.62 -8.58
N ARG A 169 -11.81 -3.66 -9.24
CA ARG A 169 -10.93 -4.84 -9.26
C ARG A 169 -10.39 -5.18 -7.86
N TYR A 170 -9.93 -4.19 -7.11
CA TYR A 170 -9.45 -4.41 -5.73
C TYR A 170 -10.56 -4.83 -4.77
N ARG A 171 -11.78 -4.31 -4.92
CA ARG A 171 -12.95 -4.82 -4.16
C ARG A 171 -13.19 -6.29 -4.47
N ARG A 172 -13.12 -6.68 -5.73
CA ARG A 172 -13.25 -8.09 -6.12
C ARG A 172 -12.15 -8.98 -5.54
N LEU A 173 -10.92 -8.49 -5.51
CA LEU A 173 -9.81 -9.18 -4.83
C LEU A 173 -10.09 -9.35 -3.33
N LEU A 174 -10.58 -8.30 -2.66
CA LEU A 174 -10.92 -8.36 -1.24
C LEU A 174 -12.07 -9.34 -0.96
N GLU A 175 -13.10 -9.35 -1.80
CA GLU A 175 -14.19 -10.33 -1.75
C GLU A 175 -13.63 -11.76 -1.85
N THR A 176 -12.79 -12.05 -2.85
CA THR A 176 -12.17 -13.38 -3.01
C THR A 176 -11.31 -13.77 -1.80
N LEU A 177 -10.56 -12.82 -1.22
CA LEU A 177 -9.81 -13.05 0.02
C LEU A 177 -10.74 -13.44 1.18
N MET A 178 -11.84 -12.71 1.35
CA MET A 178 -12.82 -12.96 2.40
C MET A 178 -13.58 -14.28 2.19
N GLU A 179 -13.91 -14.61 0.95
CA GLU A 179 -14.54 -15.88 0.55
C GLU A 179 -13.64 -17.06 0.94
N VAL A 180 -12.34 -17.01 0.62
CA VAL A 180 -11.39 -18.07 1.00
C VAL A 180 -11.28 -18.22 2.52
N GLN A 181 -11.18 -17.11 3.25
CA GLN A 181 -11.10 -17.15 4.72
C GLN A 181 -12.41 -17.66 5.35
N GLY A 182 -13.56 -17.32 4.77
CA GLY A 182 -14.87 -17.81 5.21
C GLY A 182 -15.06 -19.31 4.92
N ALA A 183 -14.68 -19.75 3.72
CA ALA A 183 -14.72 -21.14 3.32
C ALA A 183 -13.83 -22.00 4.24
N PHE A 184 -12.60 -21.56 4.53
CA PHE A 184 -11.72 -22.29 5.45
C PHE A 184 -12.33 -22.46 6.86
N LYS A 185 -13.03 -21.45 7.37
CA LYS A 185 -13.66 -21.49 8.70
C LYS A 185 -14.85 -22.45 8.79
N THR A 186 -15.51 -22.72 7.66
CA THR A 186 -16.77 -23.47 7.61
C THR A 186 -16.62 -24.85 6.97
N ALA A 187 -15.55 -25.08 6.21
CA ALA A 187 -15.27 -26.35 5.56
C ALA A 187 -14.94 -27.44 6.59
N ALA A 188 -15.55 -28.60 6.42
CA ALA A 188 -15.14 -29.82 7.11
C ALA A 188 -13.79 -30.31 6.53
N ALA A 189 -13.01 -31.02 7.34
CA ALA A 189 -11.72 -31.59 6.90
C ALA A 189 -11.85 -32.57 5.72
N GLU A 190 -13.06 -33.12 5.52
CA GLU A 190 -13.42 -34.05 4.44
C GLU A 190 -13.77 -33.33 3.13
N ASP A 191 -13.91 -32.00 3.14
CA ASP A 191 -14.17 -31.22 1.93
C ASP A 191 -12.98 -31.32 0.98
N LYS A 192 -13.27 -31.63 -0.29
CA LYS A 192 -12.29 -31.73 -1.37
C LYS A 192 -11.43 -30.47 -1.51
N ASP A 193 -11.99 -29.30 -1.21
CA ASP A 193 -11.28 -28.02 -1.30
C ASP A 193 -10.69 -27.56 0.04
N TYR A 194 -10.82 -28.33 1.13
CA TYR A 194 -10.31 -27.96 2.46
C TYR A 194 -8.81 -27.62 2.42
N VAL A 195 -8.00 -28.49 1.80
CA VAL A 195 -6.54 -28.29 1.67
C VAL A 195 -6.21 -27.02 0.89
N ARG A 196 -6.99 -26.70 -0.14
CA ARG A 196 -6.82 -25.47 -0.92
C ARG A 196 -7.07 -24.24 -0.04
N TYR A 197 -8.18 -24.23 0.69
CA TYR A 197 -8.53 -23.11 1.58
C TYR A 197 -7.52 -22.96 2.71
N GLN A 198 -7.06 -24.07 3.29
CA GLN A 198 -6.03 -24.09 4.32
C GLN A 198 -4.73 -23.44 3.83
N VAL A 199 -4.20 -23.89 2.69
CA VAL A 199 -2.94 -23.37 2.12
C VAL A 199 -3.02 -21.87 1.88
N ILE A 200 -4.10 -21.40 1.24
CA ILE A 200 -4.25 -19.98 0.92
C ILE A 200 -4.44 -19.16 2.21
N ASN A 201 -5.24 -19.66 3.17
CA ASN A 201 -5.45 -19.00 4.45
C ASN A 201 -4.16 -18.89 5.27
N GLU A 202 -3.35 -19.96 5.32
CA GLU A 202 -2.04 -19.91 5.97
C GLU A 202 -1.10 -18.93 5.27
N LYS A 203 -1.11 -18.85 3.93
CA LYS A 203 -0.34 -17.82 3.21
C LYS A 203 -0.84 -16.40 3.51
N ILE A 204 -2.14 -16.19 3.73
CA ILE A 204 -2.68 -14.87 4.13
C ILE A 204 -2.19 -14.50 5.54
N ARG A 205 -2.26 -15.44 6.49
CA ARG A 205 -1.82 -15.22 7.89
C ARG A 205 -0.32 -15.00 7.98
N HIS A 206 0.44 -15.73 7.17
CA HIS A 206 1.90 -15.76 7.16
C HIS A 206 2.46 -15.29 5.81
N HIS A 207 2.03 -14.10 5.37
CA HIS A 207 2.35 -13.56 4.04
C HIS A 207 3.85 -13.45 3.74
N ASN A 208 4.70 -13.24 4.75
CA ASN A 208 6.16 -13.18 4.59
C ASN A 208 6.86 -14.55 4.54
N GLU A 209 6.15 -15.64 4.85
CA GLU A 209 6.74 -16.96 4.86
C GLU A 209 6.82 -17.56 3.45
N ASN A 210 7.88 -18.34 3.23
CA ASN A 210 8.09 -19.05 1.97
C ASN A 210 7.25 -20.33 1.89
N VAL A 211 7.21 -20.94 0.69
CA VAL A 211 6.39 -22.14 0.43
C VAL A 211 6.72 -23.31 1.35
N SER A 212 7.98 -23.47 1.76
CA SER A 212 8.40 -24.54 2.68
C SER A 212 7.83 -24.37 4.08
N GLN A 213 7.86 -23.15 4.60
CA GLN A 213 7.26 -22.83 5.89
C GLN A 213 5.75 -23.04 5.87
N ILE A 214 5.07 -22.61 4.80
CA ILE A 214 3.62 -22.83 4.61
C ILE A 214 3.28 -24.33 4.53
N ALA A 215 4.08 -25.12 3.82
CA ALA A 215 3.91 -26.57 3.72
C ALA A 215 4.00 -27.25 5.10
N GLY A 216 4.97 -26.85 5.91
CA GLY A 216 5.11 -27.30 7.30
C GLY A 216 3.89 -26.97 8.17
N ARG A 217 3.31 -25.76 8.01
CA ARG A 217 2.09 -25.37 8.75
C ARG A 217 0.86 -26.15 8.34
N CYS A 218 0.74 -26.47 7.05
CA CYS A 218 -0.43 -27.16 6.52
C CYS A 218 -0.32 -28.69 6.66
N GLY A 219 0.87 -29.25 6.90
CA GLY A 219 1.10 -30.69 6.91
C GLY A 219 0.98 -31.32 5.52
N VAL A 220 1.30 -30.57 4.46
CA VAL A 220 1.21 -31.02 3.06
C VAL A 220 2.52 -30.87 2.32
N SER A 221 2.65 -31.48 1.14
CA SER A 221 3.86 -31.39 0.32
C SER A 221 4.05 -29.99 -0.29
N LEU A 222 5.30 -29.64 -0.60
CA LEU A 222 5.65 -28.41 -1.33
C LEU A 222 4.89 -28.31 -2.66
N ALA A 223 4.76 -29.43 -3.38
CA ALA A 223 4.06 -29.48 -4.66
C ALA A 223 2.57 -29.12 -4.51
N THR A 224 1.93 -29.61 -3.44
CA THR A 224 0.54 -29.26 -3.11
C THR A 224 0.40 -27.76 -2.82
N VAL A 225 1.31 -27.17 -2.04
CA VAL A 225 1.30 -25.73 -1.78
C VAL A 225 1.47 -24.93 -3.05
N HIS A 226 2.48 -25.24 -3.88
CA HIS A 226 2.71 -24.55 -5.14
C HIS A 226 1.49 -24.62 -6.06
N LYS A 227 0.86 -25.80 -6.19
CA LYS A 227 -0.36 -25.99 -7.00
C LYS A 227 -1.49 -25.07 -6.53
N HIS A 228 -1.78 -25.02 -5.24
CA HIS A 228 -2.91 -24.24 -4.72
C HIS A 228 -2.63 -22.73 -4.75
N LEU A 229 -1.42 -22.29 -4.42
CA LEU A 229 -1.04 -20.88 -4.52
C LEU A 229 -1.02 -20.40 -5.98
N LYS A 230 -0.54 -21.23 -6.92
CA LYS A 230 -0.57 -20.90 -8.35
C LYS A 230 -2.01 -20.82 -8.88
N SER A 231 -2.84 -21.80 -8.54
CA SER A 231 -4.27 -21.78 -8.90
C SER A 231 -4.99 -20.55 -8.35
N TYR A 232 -4.68 -20.12 -7.12
CA TYR A 232 -5.20 -18.87 -6.56
C TYR A 232 -4.69 -17.65 -7.32
N PHE A 233 -3.37 -17.55 -7.52
CA PHE A 233 -2.74 -16.46 -8.27
C PHE A 233 -3.35 -16.29 -9.66
N ASP A 234 -3.55 -17.39 -10.39
CA ASP A 234 -4.09 -17.35 -11.75
C ASP A 234 -5.51 -16.76 -11.81
N VAL A 235 -6.29 -16.92 -10.75
CA VAL A 235 -7.63 -16.32 -10.61
C VAL A 235 -7.55 -14.83 -10.29
N VAL A 236 -6.65 -14.43 -9.39
CA VAL A 236 -6.65 -13.09 -8.80
C VAL A 236 -5.71 -12.09 -9.47
N GLN A 237 -4.73 -12.54 -10.26
CA GLN A 237 -3.76 -11.67 -10.95
C GLN A 237 -4.44 -10.59 -11.82
N LYS A 238 -5.58 -10.91 -12.43
CA LYS A 238 -6.39 -9.96 -13.23
C LYS A 238 -6.89 -8.76 -12.42
N TYR A 239 -6.98 -8.89 -11.10
CA TYR A 239 -7.42 -7.81 -10.22
C TYR A 239 -6.31 -6.80 -9.91
N ILE A 240 -5.04 -7.15 -10.15
CA ILE A 240 -3.89 -6.27 -9.92
C ILE A 240 -3.16 -5.85 -11.20
N ALA A 241 -3.54 -6.42 -12.35
CA ALA A 241 -2.99 -6.11 -13.68
C ALA A 241 -3.26 -4.68 -14.17
#